data_AF-A0A4Z2IHH8-F1
#
_entry.id   AF-A0A4Z2IHH8-F1
#
_cell.length_a   1.000
_cell.length_b   1.000
_cell.length_c   1.000
_cell.angle_alpha   90.00
_cell.angle_beta   90.00
_cell.angle_gamma   90.00
#
_symmetry.space_group_name_H-M   'P 1'
#
loop_
_entity.id
_entity.type
_entity.pdbx_description
1 polymer ?
#
loop_
_entity_poly.entity_id
_entity_poly.type
_entity_poly.pdbx_seq_one_letter_code
_entity_poly.pdbx_strand_id
1 'polypeptide(L)'
;MQCDIEDAALVASVARSVCPFPDYNPSPLLSNMLSPNSSHYLRHHYMEVQSSLTSEQLEDFNWNLRTIFGERGNVTLGGVGVVALSLAVLFDTLARQAKGERVSDSGPIPGLFLKDLSGCYPPHANTASEYLRLVPHIANNPSRMREETERYLRQFLIDDNPGSSNGDIAGVNFVLGQLFQSGLRIHLLRIANSTVVDDIVRSALVLRQSQKKNKAPVENATTSGDVSRSRKRRIPAPEISVVFNLNCDPDAASDVFLAKVRASNNTREALKRCAPFNGYLPKTWLHYIARLAWLDVTNAPIFNLEHDRESLVAQRESFDLRAHAHRKWAEY
;
A
#
# COMPACT_ATOMS: atom_id res chain seq x y z
N MET A 1 -4.92 -22.40 4.88
CA MET A 1 -5.73 -22.22 6.10
C MET A 1 -6.71 -21.12 5.75
N GLN A 2 -7.98 -21.44 5.51
CA GLN A 2 -8.98 -20.44 5.17
C GLN A 2 -10.19 -20.68 6.07
N CYS A 3 -10.50 -19.69 6.89
CA CYS A 3 -11.89 -19.51 7.27
C CYS A 3 -12.62 -19.07 6.01
N ASP A 4 -13.82 -19.58 5.76
CA ASP A 4 -14.60 -19.14 4.62
C ASP A 4 -14.89 -17.63 4.74
N ILE A 5 -14.97 -16.93 3.61
CA ILE A 5 -15.10 -15.46 3.55
C ILE A 5 -16.28 -14.97 4.39
N GLU A 6 -17.41 -15.68 4.30
CA GLU A 6 -18.64 -15.37 5.03
C GLU A 6 -18.47 -15.53 6.55
N ASP A 7 -17.73 -16.56 6.98
CA ASP A 7 -17.45 -16.83 8.38
C ASP A 7 -16.45 -15.83 8.97
N ALA A 8 -15.41 -15.48 8.22
CA ALA A 8 -14.42 -14.48 8.61
C ALA A 8 -15.07 -13.09 8.75
N ALA A 9 -15.90 -12.68 7.78
CA ALA A 9 -16.64 -11.42 7.82
C ALA A 9 -17.62 -11.35 9.00
N LEU A 10 -18.33 -12.45 9.27
CA LEU A 10 -19.27 -12.52 10.40
C LEU A 10 -18.55 -12.36 11.74
N VAL A 11 -17.43 -13.06 11.95
CA VAL A 11 -16.66 -12.98 13.21
C VAL A 11 -15.97 -11.62 13.36
N ALA A 12 -15.51 -11.01 12.26
CA ALA A 12 -14.96 -9.66 12.23
C ALA A 12 -15.97 -8.60 12.67
N SER A 13 -17.23 -8.72 12.23
CA SER A 13 -18.28 -7.75 12.56
C SER A 13 -18.54 -7.67 14.08
N VAL A 14 -18.57 -8.83 14.75
CA VAL A 14 -18.71 -8.91 16.21
C VAL A 14 -17.50 -8.32 16.90
N ALA A 15 -16.30 -8.62 16.41
CA ALA A 15 -15.05 -8.11 16.98
C ALA A 15 -15.00 -6.56 16.94
N ARG A 16 -15.40 -5.93 15.83
CA ARG A 16 -15.50 -4.46 15.69
C ARG A 16 -16.46 -3.82 16.70
N SER A 17 -17.52 -4.55 17.10
CA SER A 17 -18.48 -4.07 18.11
C SER A 17 -17.95 -4.13 19.55
N VAL A 18 -16.82 -4.81 19.78
CA VAL A 18 -16.22 -5.01 21.11
C VAL A 18 -15.00 -4.13 21.27
N CYS A 19 -14.15 -4.11 20.26
CA CYS A 19 -13.04 -3.17 20.17
C CYS A 19 -13.08 -2.49 18.79
N PRO A 20 -13.06 -1.15 18.73
CA PRO A 20 -12.71 -0.48 17.50
C PRO A 20 -11.26 -0.82 17.19
N PHE A 21 -11.02 -1.73 16.26
CA PHE A 21 -9.67 -1.96 15.73
C PHE A 21 -9.22 -0.76 14.91
N PRO A 22 -7.91 -0.59 14.67
CA PRO A 22 -7.45 0.30 13.62
C PRO A 22 -8.25 -0.02 12.36
N ASP A 23 -8.75 1.02 11.69
CA ASP A 23 -9.36 0.82 10.38
C ASP A 23 -8.26 0.35 9.43
N TYR A 24 -8.10 -0.97 9.35
CA TYR A 24 -7.20 -1.61 8.42
C TYR A 24 -7.77 -1.61 7.00
N ASN A 25 -8.85 -0.86 6.74
CA ASN A 25 -9.37 -0.69 5.39
C ASN A 25 -8.29 -0.02 4.55
N PRO A 26 -7.56 -0.79 3.71
CA PRO A 26 -6.61 -0.16 2.83
C PRO A 26 -7.40 0.77 1.91
N SER A 27 -6.82 1.90 1.53
CA SER A 27 -7.51 2.78 0.58
C SER A 27 -7.97 1.96 -0.62
N PRO A 28 -9.28 1.98 -0.98
CA PRO A 28 -9.78 1.22 -2.13
C PRO A 28 -9.09 1.67 -3.43
N LEU A 29 -8.43 2.83 -3.41
CA LEU A 29 -7.60 3.34 -4.47
C LEU A 29 -6.48 2.35 -4.87
N LEU A 30 -5.85 1.65 -3.92
CA LEU A 30 -4.79 0.68 -4.26
C LEU A 30 -5.36 -0.55 -4.99
N SER A 31 -6.44 -1.14 -4.48
CA SER A 31 -7.06 -2.32 -5.10
C SER A 31 -7.73 -1.98 -6.43
N ASN A 32 -8.44 -0.86 -6.52
CA ASN A 32 -9.12 -0.41 -7.73
C ASN A 32 -8.12 -0.12 -8.86
N MET A 33 -7.05 0.63 -8.57
CA MET A 33 -6.08 1.04 -9.59
C MET A 33 -5.13 -0.09 -10.01
N LEU A 34 -4.96 -1.13 -9.19
CA LEU A 34 -4.18 -2.32 -9.56
C LEU A 34 -5.03 -3.43 -10.19
N SER A 35 -6.35 -3.26 -10.28
CA SER A 35 -7.27 -4.23 -10.88
C SER A 35 -7.27 -4.21 -12.42
N PRO A 36 -7.84 -5.22 -13.09
CA PRO A 36 -8.08 -5.18 -14.54
C PRO A 36 -8.97 -4.02 -15.00
N ASN A 37 -9.82 -3.47 -14.12
CA ASN A 37 -10.74 -2.37 -14.44
C ASN A 37 -10.17 -1.00 -14.03
N SER A 38 -8.85 -0.89 -13.86
CA SER A 38 -8.21 0.33 -13.36
C SER A 38 -8.55 1.58 -14.18
N SER A 39 -8.75 1.47 -15.50
CA SER A 39 -9.11 2.64 -16.33
C SER A 39 -10.49 3.18 -15.96
N HIS A 40 -11.47 2.29 -15.76
CA HIS A 40 -12.80 2.67 -15.33
C HIS A 40 -12.77 3.35 -13.96
N TYR A 41 -12.06 2.76 -13.00
CA TYR A 41 -11.91 3.35 -11.66
C TYR A 41 -11.18 4.68 -11.69
N LEU A 42 -10.11 4.81 -12.49
CA LEU A 42 -9.38 6.05 -12.65
C LEU A 42 -10.25 7.16 -13.23
N ARG A 43 -11.05 6.84 -14.25
CA ARG A 43 -12.00 7.78 -14.84
C ARG A 43 -13.02 8.26 -13.82
N HIS A 44 -13.63 7.33 -13.06
CA HIS A 44 -14.60 7.68 -12.04
C HIS A 44 -13.97 8.58 -10.98
N HIS A 45 -12.81 8.19 -10.46
CA HIS A 45 -12.09 8.95 -9.45
C HIS A 45 -11.69 10.35 -9.96
N TYR A 46 -11.24 10.47 -11.21
CA TYR A 46 -10.93 11.75 -11.83
C TYR A 46 -12.17 12.68 -11.90
N MET A 47 -13.32 12.14 -12.29
CA MET A 47 -14.57 12.89 -12.33
C MET A 47 -15.03 13.33 -10.93
N GLU A 48 -14.94 12.44 -9.94
CA GLU A 48 -15.26 12.76 -8.54
C GLU A 48 -14.38 13.90 -8.02
N VAL A 49 -13.06 13.82 -8.24
CA VAL A 49 -12.12 14.87 -7.86
C VAL A 49 -12.50 16.21 -8.49
N GLN A 50 -12.73 16.24 -9.80
CA GLN A 50 -13.14 17.45 -10.52
C GLN A 50 -14.46 18.02 -10.00
N SER A 51 -15.45 17.17 -9.71
CA SER A 51 -16.75 17.58 -9.19
C SER A 51 -16.67 18.19 -7.78
N SER A 52 -15.61 17.87 -7.03
CA SER A 52 -15.38 18.38 -5.67
C SER A 52 -14.74 19.76 -5.61
N LEU A 53 -14.34 20.32 -6.76
CA LEU A 53 -13.61 21.59 -6.85
C LEU A 53 -14.53 22.72 -7.29
N THR A 54 -14.29 23.93 -6.78
CA THR A 54 -14.91 25.14 -7.32
C THR A 54 -14.36 25.45 -8.72
N SER A 55 -14.98 26.40 -9.44
CA SER A 55 -14.51 26.81 -10.77
C SER A 55 -13.03 27.22 -10.79
N GLU A 56 -12.61 28.06 -9.83
CA GLU A 56 -11.25 28.57 -9.70
C GLU A 56 -10.27 27.44 -9.35
N GLN A 57 -10.63 26.60 -8.38
CA GLN A 57 -9.83 25.44 -7.98
C GLN A 57 -9.67 24.42 -9.13
N LEU A 58 -10.71 24.25 -9.95
CA LEU A 58 -10.68 23.36 -11.11
C LEU A 58 -9.77 23.92 -12.22
N GLU A 59 -9.70 25.24 -12.38
CA GLU A 59 -8.77 25.89 -13.32
C GLU A 59 -7.32 25.67 -12.89
N ASP A 60 -6.99 25.93 -11.62
CA ASP A 60 -5.66 25.66 -11.06
C ASP A 60 -5.28 24.18 -11.17
N PHE A 61 -6.20 23.28 -10.85
CA PHE A 61 -6.02 21.84 -11.00
C PHE A 61 -5.69 21.45 -12.45
N ASN A 62 -6.47 21.93 -13.42
CA ASN A 62 -6.26 21.64 -14.84
C ASN A 62 -4.98 22.27 -15.38
N TRP A 63 -4.62 23.47 -14.92
CA TRP A 63 -3.36 24.12 -15.27
C TRP A 63 -2.16 23.28 -14.83
N ASN A 64 -2.18 22.77 -13.59
CA ASN A 64 -1.11 21.89 -13.10
C ASN A 64 -0.99 20.60 -13.91
N LEU A 65 -2.12 19.98 -14.30
CA LEU A 65 -2.10 18.80 -15.16
C LEU A 65 -1.49 19.09 -16.55
N ARG A 66 -1.75 20.26 -17.13
CA ARG A 66 -1.11 20.70 -18.39
C ARG A 66 0.38 20.87 -18.24
N THR A 67 0.82 21.46 -17.13
CA THR A 67 2.25 21.64 -16.86
C THR A 67 2.98 20.30 -16.76
N ILE A 68 2.32 19.26 -16.24
CA ILE A 68 2.90 17.92 -16.08
C ILE A 68 2.84 17.10 -17.37
N PHE A 69 1.69 17.06 -18.05
CA PHE A 69 1.45 16.15 -19.19
C PHE A 69 1.44 16.82 -20.56
N GLY A 70 1.63 18.14 -20.60
CA GLY A 70 1.49 18.96 -21.80
C GLY A 70 0.03 19.18 -22.21
N GLU A 71 -0.16 19.96 -23.27
CA GLU A 71 -1.49 20.37 -23.75
C GLU A 71 -2.37 19.22 -24.20
N ARG A 72 -1.76 18.14 -24.73
CA ARG A 72 -2.50 16.97 -25.18
C ARG A 72 -3.10 16.17 -24.01
N GLY A 73 -2.51 16.26 -22.81
CA GLY A 73 -3.02 15.59 -21.61
C GLY A 73 -3.11 14.06 -21.73
N ASN A 74 -2.40 13.44 -22.67
CA ASN A 74 -2.41 11.98 -22.85
C ASN A 74 -1.30 11.35 -22.02
N VAL A 75 -1.63 10.29 -21.28
CA VAL A 75 -0.69 9.52 -20.46
C VAL A 75 -0.61 8.09 -20.99
N THR A 76 0.57 7.72 -21.47
CA THR A 76 0.85 6.38 -22.02
C THR A 76 0.66 5.32 -20.93
N LEU A 77 -0.17 4.31 -21.22
CA LEU A 77 -0.60 3.29 -20.23
C LEU A 77 -1.25 3.88 -18.97
N GLY A 78 -1.75 5.12 -19.05
CA GLY A 78 -2.30 5.87 -17.92
C GLY A 78 -3.44 5.17 -17.21
N GLY A 79 -4.25 4.40 -17.94
CA GLY A 79 -5.40 3.70 -17.39
C GLY A 79 -5.05 2.41 -16.65
N VAL A 80 -3.76 2.05 -16.53
CA VAL A 80 -3.38 0.68 -16.17
C VAL A 80 -2.43 0.57 -14.99
N GLY A 81 -2.86 -0.16 -13.95
CA GLY A 81 -2.01 -0.60 -12.84
C GLY A 81 -1.32 0.54 -12.08
N VAL A 82 -0.01 0.42 -11.87
CA VAL A 82 0.78 1.40 -11.10
C VAL A 82 0.78 2.81 -11.71
N VAL A 83 0.53 2.95 -13.01
CA VAL A 83 0.40 4.27 -13.65
C VAL A 83 -0.94 4.90 -13.29
N ALA A 84 -2.04 4.14 -13.34
CA ALA A 84 -3.34 4.61 -12.88
C ALA A 84 -3.31 4.99 -11.39
N LEU A 85 -2.62 4.19 -10.57
CA LEU A 85 -2.42 4.47 -9.16
C LEU A 85 -1.68 5.80 -8.95
N SER A 86 -0.61 6.04 -9.71
CA SER A 86 0.14 7.29 -9.67
C SER A 86 -0.71 8.49 -10.08
N LEU A 87 -1.51 8.36 -11.14
CA LEU A 87 -2.42 9.42 -11.59
C LEU A 87 -3.48 9.74 -10.55
N ALA A 88 -4.10 8.73 -9.93
CA ALA A 88 -5.08 8.93 -8.87
C ALA A 88 -4.48 9.68 -7.67
N VAL A 89 -3.29 9.28 -7.23
CA VAL A 89 -2.54 10.00 -6.18
C VAL A 89 -2.23 11.44 -6.60
N LEU A 90 -1.82 11.66 -7.84
CA LEU A 90 -1.58 13.01 -8.37
C LEU A 90 -2.87 13.86 -8.34
N PHE A 91 -4.02 13.30 -8.72
CA PHE A 91 -5.29 14.03 -8.69
C PHE A 91 -5.64 14.46 -7.27
N ASP A 92 -5.54 13.57 -6.28
CA ASP A 92 -5.73 13.92 -4.88
C ASP A 92 -4.73 15.00 -4.41
N THR A 93 -3.47 14.93 -4.87
CA THR A 93 -2.44 15.95 -4.58
C THR A 93 -2.91 17.33 -5.02
N LEU A 94 -3.22 17.44 -6.30
CA LEU A 94 -3.49 18.71 -6.96
C LEU A 94 -4.81 19.29 -6.46
N ALA A 95 -5.80 18.44 -6.20
CA ALA A 95 -7.08 18.87 -5.63
C ALA A 95 -6.92 19.47 -4.23
N ARG A 96 -6.11 18.85 -3.37
CA ARG A 96 -5.78 19.40 -2.04
C ARG A 96 -5.03 20.72 -2.14
N GLN A 97 -4.05 20.81 -3.05
CA GLN A 97 -3.31 22.06 -3.30
C GLN A 97 -4.24 23.18 -3.78
N ALA A 98 -5.14 22.89 -4.72
CA ALA A 98 -6.13 23.85 -5.22
C ALA A 98 -7.09 24.31 -4.11
N LYS A 99 -7.43 23.43 -3.16
CA LYS A 99 -8.21 23.76 -1.96
C LYS A 99 -7.44 24.56 -0.91
N GLY A 100 -6.15 24.84 -1.13
CA GLY A 100 -5.27 25.52 -0.17
C GLY A 100 -4.87 24.64 1.02
N GLU A 101 -5.07 23.32 0.94
CA GLU A 101 -4.65 22.40 1.98
C GLU A 101 -3.13 22.19 1.96
N ARG A 102 -2.53 22.03 3.14
CA ARG A 102 -1.11 21.67 3.23
C ARG A 102 -0.91 20.24 2.75
N VAL A 103 -0.22 20.10 1.63
CA VAL A 103 0.28 18.82 1.13
C VAL A 103 1.69 18.59 1.67
N SER A 104 1.96 17.40 2.17
CA SER A 104 3.30 17.05 2.68
C SER A 104 4.32 16.98 1.55
N ASP A 105 5.55 17.46 1.80
CA ASP A 105 6.71 17.31 0.89
C ASP A 105 7.03 15.83 0.57
N SER A 106 6.62 14.92 1.46
CA SER A 106 6.72 13.47 1.23
C SER A 106 5.75 12.93 0.16
N GLY A 107 4.94 13.80 -0.44
CA GLY A 107 3.91 13.46 -1.41
C GLY A 107 2.65 12.92 -0.75
N PRO A 108 1.54 12.79 -1.48
CA PRO A 108 0.36 12.16 -0.95
C PRO A 108 0.55 10.65 -1.02
N ILE A 109 1.00 10.09 0.10
CA ILE A 109 0.81 8.68 0.44
C ILE A 109 -0.28 8.50 1.52
N PRO A 110 -1.21 9.43 1.83
CA PRO A 110 -2.09 9.21 2.96
C PRO A 110 -3.06 8.07 2.62
N GLY A 111 -2.83 6.91 3.23
CA GLY A 111 -3.75 5.77 3.20
C GLY A 111 -3.40 4.61 2.26
N LEU A 112 -2.30 4.68 1.49
CA LEU A 112 -1.85 3.53 0.69
C LEU A 112 -1.12 2.48 1.54
N PHE A 113 -0.40 2.94 2.56
CA PHE A 113 0.26 2.10 3.56
C PHE A 113 -0.15 2.59 4.95
N LEU A 114 0.03 1.72 5.94
CA LEU A 114 -0.22 2.05 7.33
C LEU A 114 1.06 2.52 8.00
N LYS A 115 0.95 3.57 8.81
CA LYS A 115 2.02 3.95 9.73
C LYS A 115 2.10 2.93 10.86
N ASP A 116 3.30 2.61 11.28
CA ASP A 116 3.51 1.85 12.50
C ASP A 116 3.15 2.67 13.74
N LEU A 117 3.27 2.04 14.91
CA LEU A 117 3.04 2.66 16.21
C LEU A 117 3.87 3.94 16.44
N SER A 118 5.04 4.05 15.81
CA SER A 118 5.91 5.22 15.92
C SER A 118 5.49 6.36 14.96
N GLY A 119 4.42 6.16 14.20
CA GLY A 119 3.97 7.10 13.17
C GLY A 119 4.83 7.04 11.89
N CYS A 120 5.69 6.03 11.75
CA CYS A 120 6.60 5.87 10.63
C CYS A 120 6.03 4.89 9.60
N TYR A 121 6.27 5.16 8.32
CA TYR A 121 5.97 4.21 7.27
C TYR A 121 7.07 3.12 7.18
N PRO A 122 6.73 1.90 6.74
CA PRO A 122 7.74 0.89 6.46
C PRO A 122 8.64 1.35 5.30
N PRO A 123 9.89 0.86 5.20
CA PRO A 123 10.84 1.30 4.17
C PRO A 123 10.29 1.24 2.74
N HIS A 124 9.61 0.16 2.38
CA HIS A 124 9.06 -0.03 1.04
C HIS A 124 7.94 0.98 0.68
N ALA A 125 7.26 1.58 1.66
CA ALA A 125 6.25 2.61 1.41
C ALA A 125 6.88 3.92 0.94
N ASN A 126 8.10 4.26 1.41
CA ASN A 126 8.85 5.40 0.88
C ASN A 126 9.26 5.14 -0.58
N THR A 127 9.73 3.93 -0.88
CA THR A 127 10.07 3.49 -2.23
C THR A 127 8.85 3.56 -3.17
N ALA A 128 7.67 3.11 -2.72
CA ALA A 128 6.43 3.29 -3.48
C ALA A 128 6.09 4.76 -3.72
N SER A 129 6.20 5.61 -2.70
CA SER A 129 5.92 7.05 -2.81
C SER A 129 6.79 7.74 -3.84
N GLU A 130 8.09 7.49 -3.79
CA GLU A 130 9.04 8.07 -4.73
C GLU A 130 8.71 7.65 -6.16
N TYR A 131 8.43 6.36 -6.37
CA TYR A 131 7.99 5.87 -7.67
C TYR A 131 6.70 6.57 -8.15
N LEU A 132 5.66 6.59 -7.31
CA LEU A 132 4.36 7.18 -7.68
C LEU A 132 4.45 8.68 -7.99
N ARG A 133 5.37 9.42 -7.36
CA ARG A 133 5.64 10.82 -7.68
C ARG A 133 6.46 11.00 -8.96
N LEU A 134 7.31 10.04 -9.28
CA LEU A 134 8.15 10.09 -10.47
C LEU A 134 7.35 9.81 -11.74
N VAL A 135 6.42 8.84 -11.68
CA VAL A 135 5.65 8.34 -12.83
C VAL A 135 5.00 9.44 -13.68
N PRO A 136 4.32 10.47 -13.14
CA PRO A 136 3.69 11.52 -13.94
C PRO A 136 4.66 12.23 -14.89
N HIS A 137 5.93 12.32 -14.49
CA HIS A 137 6.97 13.01 -15.26
C HIS A 137 7.71 12.11 -16.25
N ILE A 138 7.51 10.80 -16.19
CA ILE A 138 8.23 9.83 -17.03
C ILE A 138 7.32 8.91 -17.83
N ALA A 139 6.01 8.87 -17.55
CA ALA A 139 5.06 7.92 -18.15
C ALA A 139 5.06 7.94 -19.68
N ASN A 140 5.24 9.13 -20.28
CA ASN A 140 5.29 9.32 -21.73
C ASN A 140 6.67 9.08 -22.36
N ASN A 141 7.66 8.62 -21.59
CA ASN A 141 8.96 8.19 -22.07
C ASN A 141 9.13 6.68 -21.80
N PRO A 142 8.82 5.80 -22.77
CA PRO A 142 8.81 4.35 -22.56
C PRO A 142 10.16 3.78 -22.10
N SER A 143 11.27 4.35 -22.56
CA SER A 143 12.61 3.91 -22.16
C SER A 143 12.89 4.25 -20.70
N ARG A 144 12.64 5.50 -20.30
CA ARG A 144 12.82 5.95 -18.91
C ARG A 144 11.83 5.28 -17.95
N MET A 145 10.59 5.09 -18.37
CA MET A 145 9.57 4.37 -17.60
C MET A 145 10.02 2.94 -17.31
N ARG A 146 10.63 2.26 -18.29
CA ARG A 146 11.19 0.92 -18.10
C ARG A 146 12.32 0.92 -17.08
N GLU A 147 13.36 1.72 -17.33
CA GLU A 147 14.55 1.80 -16.47
C GLU A 147 14.18 2.08 -15.01
N GLU A 148 13.33 3.08 -14.77
CA GLU A 148 12.93 3.45 -13.42
C GLU A 148 12.04 2.38 -12.78
N THR A 149 11.11 1.76 -13.52
CA THR A 149 10.29 0.67 -12.98
C THR A 149 11.15 -0.54 -12.60
N GLU A 150 12.18 -0.88 -13.38
CA GLU A 150 13.13 -1.93 -13.02
C GLU A 150 13.92 -1.59 -11.76
N ARG A 151 14.43 -0.35 -11.65
CA ARG A 151 15.17 0.15 -10.49
C ARG A 151 14.32 0.08 -9.22
N TYR A 152 13.09 0.60 -9.28
CA TYR A 152 12.18 0.61 -8.13
C TYR A 152 11.70 -0.79 -7.76
N LEU A 153 11.46 -1.69 -8.71
CA LEU A 153 11.13 -3.08 -8.40
C LEU A 153 12.27 -3.78 -7.64
N ARG A 154 13.53 -3.57 -8.04
CA ARG A 154 14.70 -4.11 -7.33
C ARG A 154 14.80 -3.55 -5.92
N GLN A 155 14.65 -2.24 -5.75
CA GLN A 155 14.68 -1.59 -4.44
C GLN A 155 13.56 -2.11 -3.54
N PHE A 156 12.35 -2.25 -4.08
CA PHE A 156 11.20 -2.79 -3.35
C PHE A 156 11.45 -4.22 -2.84
N LEU A 157 12.05 -5.08 -3.66
CA LEU A 157 12.41 -6.46 -3.28
C LEU A 157 13.47 -6.53 -2.17
N ILE A 158 14.32 -5.51 -2.06
CA ILE A 158 15.34 -5.37 -1.00
C ILE A 158 14.70 -4.84 0.28
N ASP A 159 13.86 -3.81 0.17
CA ASP A 159 13.19 -3.14 1.29
C ASP A 159 12.10 -4.01 1.94
N ASP A 160 11.50 -4.89 1.16
CA ASP A 160 10.63 -5.94 1.67
C ASP A 160 11.44 -6.82 2.64
N ASN A 161 10.98 -6.99 3.88
CA ASN A 161 11.66 -7.81 4.88
C ASN A 161 10.64 -8.67 5.66
N PRO A 162 10.56 -9.99 5.41
CA PRO A 162 9.61 -10.87 6.11
C PRO A 162 9.99 -11.07 7.58
N GLY A 163 11.21 -10.66 7.98
CA GLY A 163 11.74 -10.91 9.32
C GLY A 163 11.16 -10.06 10.45
N SER A 164 10.31 -9.06 10.16
CA SER A 164 9.68 -8.21 11.21
C SER A 164 8.17 -8.37 11.31
N SER A 165 7.58 -9.45 10.78
CA SER A 165 6.13 -9.62 10.68
C SER A 165 5.42 -9.99 12.00
N ASN A 166 5.98 -9.67 13.16
CA ASN A 166 5.41 -10.05 14.46
C ASN A 166 4.28 -9.10 14.92
N GLY A 167 3.87 -8.14 14.10
CA GLY A 167 2.79 -7.20 14.39
C GLY A 167 1.81 -7.04 13.23
N ASP A 168 0.54 -6.79 13.56
CA ASP A 168 -0.57 -6.75 12.58
C ASP A 168 -0.36 -5.68 11.50
N ILE A 169 0.15 -4.50 11.86
CA ILE A 169 0.49 -3.42 10.90
C ILE A 169 1.60 -3.84 9.93
N ALA A 170 2.60 -4.58 10.42
CA ALA A 170 3.68 -5.07 9.57
C ALA A 170 3.18 -6.14 8.59
N GLY A 171 2.27 -7.01 9.02
CA GLY A 171 1.56 -7.95 8.15
C GLY A 171 0.71 -7.23 7.09
N VAL A 172 0.04 -6.14 7.49
CA VAL A 172 -0.77 -5.34 6.58
C VAL A 172 0.06 -4.71 5.47
N ASN A 173 1.09 -3.98 5.87
CA ASN A 173 2.01 -3.35 4.95
C ASN A 173 2.74 -4.36 4.06
N PHE A 174 3.04 -5.56 4.56
CA PHE A 174 3.64 -6.61 3.75
C PHE A 174 2.76 -6.97 2.54
N VAL A 175 1.46 -7.20 2.74
CA VAL A 175 0.55 -7.51 1.61
C VAL A 175 0.40 -6.32 0.67
N LEU A 176 0.21 -5.11 1.21
CA LEU A 176 0.12 -3.90 0.40
C LEU A 176 1.38 -3.71 -0.45
N GLY A 177 2.53 -4.05 0.12
CA GLY A 177 3.79 -4.08 -0.60
C GLY A 177 3.84 -5.15 -1.69
N GLN A 178 3.40 -6.37 -1.41
CA GLN A 178 3.32 -7.43 -2.42
C GLN A 178 2.42 -7.04 -3.61
N LEU A 179 1.34 -6.31 -3.36
CA LEU A 179 0.46 -5.81 -4.42
C LEU A 179 1.12 -4.76 -5.29
N PHE A 180 1.73 -3.77 -4.65
CA PHE A 180 2.47 -2.75 -5.38
C PHE A 180 3.58 -3.38 -6.23
N GLN A 181 4.33 -4.32 -5.64
CA GLN A 181 5.37 -5.08 -6.32
C GLN A 181 4.82 -5.89 -7.51
N SER A 182 3.67 -6.53 -7.36
CA SER A 182 3.02 -7.28 -8.44
C SER A 182 2.57 -6.34 -9.56
N GLY A 183 2.03 -5.17 -9.21
CA GLY A 183 1.70 -4.09 -10.15
C GLY A 183 2.91 -3.61 -10.96
N LEU A 184 4.08 -3.42 -10.31
CA LEU A 184 5.33 -3.06 -10.99
C LEU A 184 5.76 -4.16 -11.97
N ARG A 185 5.71 -5.44 -11.56
CA ARG A 185 6.05 -6.58 -12.43
C ARG A 185 5.16 -6.64 -13.66
N ILE A 186 3.84 -6.53 -13.47
CA ILE A 186 2.87 -6.53 -14.56
C ILE A 186 3.11 -5.35 -15.50
N HIS A 187 3.40 -4.16 -14.95
CA HIS A 187 3.71 -3.00 -15.77
C HIS A 187 5.00 -3.21 -16.58
N LEU A 188 6.05 -3.81 -16.01
CA LEU A 188 7.25 -4.18 -16.78
C LEU A 188 6.96 -5.20 -17.87
N LEU A 189 6.17 -6.24 -17.59
CA LEU A 189 5.75 -7.20 -18.61
C LEU A 189 4.95 -6.55 -19.73
N ARG A 190 4.29 -5.43 -19.44
CA ARG A 190 3.71 -4.59 -20.49
C ARG A 190 4.86 -3.96 -21.29
N ILE A 191 5.68 -3.11 -20.70
CA ILE A 191 6.62 -2.26 -21.47
C ILE A 191 7.95 -2.93 -21.90
N ALA A 192 8.18 -4.18 -21.49
CA ALA A 192 9.40 -4.96 -21.74
C ALA A 192 9.08 -6.44 -22.02
N ASN A 193 10.12 -7.22 -22.36
CA ASN A 193 10.00 -8.65 -22.66
C ASN A 193 10.13 -9.50 -21.37
N SER A 194 9.50 -10.68 -21.32
CA SER A 194 9.28 -11.42 -20.06
C SER A 194 10.56 -11.87 -19.34
N THR A 195 11.64 -12.14 -20.08
CA THR A 195 12.92 -12.63 -19.54
C THR A 195 13.59 -11.63 -18.60
N VAL A 196 13.45 -10.33 -18.87
CA VAL A 196 14.03 -9.26 -18.05
C VAL A 196 13.40 -9.22 -16.66
N VAL A 197 12.09 -9.45 -16.58
CA VAL A 197 11.35 -9.43 -15.30
C VAL A 197 11.75 -10.61 -14.43
N ASP A 198 11.89 -11.80 -15.01
CA ASP A 198 12.30 -13.00 -14.27
C ASP A 198 13.74 -12.88 -13.74
N ASP A 199 14.64 -12.31 -14.53
CA ASP A 199 16.04 -12.09 -14.12
C ASP A 199 16.18 -11.01 -13.03
N ILE A 200 15.34 -9.96 -13.05
CA ILE A 200 15.26 -8.97 -11.97
C ILE A 200 14.87 -9.64 -10.65
N VAL A 201 13.81 -10.43 -10.67
CA VAL A 201 13.29 -11.12 -9.47
C VAL A 201 14.35 -12.07 -8.92
N ARG A 202 14.96 -12.89 -9.79
CA ARG A 202 16.01 -13.84 -9.39
C ARG A 202 17.22 -13.11 -8.77
N SER A 203 17.72 -12.06 -9.41
CA SER A 203 18.90 -11.31 -8.97
C SER A 203 18.69 -10.59 -7.63
N ALA A 204 17.52 -9.98 -7.43
CA ALA A 204 17.18 -9.28 -6.19
C ALA A 204 17.06 -10.25 -5.00
N LEU A 205 16.50 -11.45 -5.22
CA LEU A 205 16.43 -12.49 -4.19
C LEU A 205 17.83 -12.97 -3.75
N VAL A 206 18.76 -13.11 -4.69
CA VAL A 206 20.17 -13.47 -4.40
C VAL A 206 20.86 -12.38 -3.56
N LEU A 207 20.73 -11.10 -3.95
CA LEU A 207 21.29 -9.98 -3.19
C LEU A 207 20.72 -9.93 -1.76
N ARG A 208 19.42 -10.15 -1.60
CA ARG A 208 18.76 -10.18 -0.29
C ARG A 208 19.27 -11.32 0.60
N GLN A 209 19.50 -12.50 0.02
CA GLN A 209 20.12 -13.62 0.75
C GLN A 209 21.57 -13.31 1.16
N SER A 210 22.33 -12.63 0.30
CA SER A 210 23.70 -12.20 0.63
C SER A 210 23.76 -11.19 1.79
N GLN A 211 22.81 -10.24 1.84
CA GLN A 211 22.70 -9.27 2.94
C GLN A 211 22.26 -9.93 4.26
N LYS A 212 21.40 -10.96 4.21
CA LYS A 212 21.01 -11.74 5.41
C LYS A 212 22.19 -12.56 5.95
N LYS A 213 23.02 -13.17 5.10
CA LYS A 213 24.20 -13.94 5.53
C LYS A 213 25.28 -13.08 6.18
N ASN A 214 25.43 -11.82 5.74
CA ASN A 214 26.38 -10.88 6.34
C ASN A 214 25.90 -10.27 7.68
N LYS A 215 24.71 -10.65 8.15
CA LYS A 215 24.11 -10.18 9.41
C LYS A 215 24.06 -11.33 10.43
N ALA A 216 25.22 -11.89 10.78
CA ALA A 216 25.38 -12.81 11.92
C ALA A 216 25.42 -12.03 13.26
N PRO A 217 25.01 -12.63 14.39
CA PRO A 217 24.90 -11.93 15.67
C PRO A 217 26.29 -11.62 16.23
N VAL A 218 26.56 -10.36 16.53
CA VAL A 218 27.75 -9.98 17.29
C VAL A 218 27.46 -10.28 18.76
N GLU A 219 27.96 -11.42 19.23
CA GLU A 219 28.18 -11.68 20.65
C GLU A 219 29.38 -10.88 21.18
N ASN A 220 29.33 -10.64 22.49
CA ASN A 220 30.09 -9.67 23.26
C ASN A 220 31.62 -9.82 23.19
N ALA A 221 32.33 -8.69 23.11
CA ALA A 221 33.67 -8.56 23.67
C ALA A 221 33.94 -7.11 24.11
N THR A 222 34.03 -6.94 25.42
CA THR A 222 34.48 -5.73 26.12
C THR A 222 35.99 -5.56 25.94
N THR A 223 36.48 -4.37 25.54
CA THR A 223 37.63 -3.67 26.18
C THR A 223 37.91 -2.31 25.52
N SER A 224 37.65 -1.26 26.31
CA SER A 224 38.48 -0.07 26.58
C SER A 224 39.59 0.33 25.59
N GLY A 225 39.50 1.56 25.07
CA GLY A 225 40.63 2.35 24.54
C GLY A 225 40.18 3.69 23.96
N ASP A 226 40.79 4.78 24.41
CA ASP A 226 40.29 6.15 24.44
C ASP A 226 40.54 6.97 23.14
N VAL A 227 39.86 8.13 23.08
CA VAL A 227 40.16 9.37 22.35
C VAL A 227 39.33 9.71 21.08
N SER A 228 38.62 10.83 21.25
CA SER A 228 38.29 11.91 20.30
C SER A 228 36.81 12.26 20.08
N ARG A 229 36.46 13.35 20.78
CA ARG A 229 35.26 14.17 20.75
C ARG A 229 34.68 14.40 19.35
N SER A 230 33.37 14.16 19.25
CA SER A 230 32.45 15.05 18.52
C SER A 230 31.12 15.05 19.28
N ARG A 231 30.73 16.22 19.81
CA ARG A 231 29.46 16.41 20.54
C ARG A 231 28.28 16.13 19.60
N LYS A 232 27.80 14.88 19.55
CA LYS A 232 26.43 14.60 19.15
C LYS A 232 25.54 14.92 20.34
N ARG A 233 24.64 15.90 20.20
CA ARG A 233 23.49 16.04 21.11
C ARG A 233 22.76 14.70 21.08
N ARG A 234 22.81 13.93 22.17
CA ARG A 234 21.89 12.81 22.37
C ARG A 234 20.51 13.42 22.53
N ILE A 235 19.72 13.34 21.47
CA ILE A 235 18.27 13.38 21.61
C ILE A 235 17.94 12.12 22.42
N PRO A 236 17.28 12.22 23.59
CA PRO A 236 16.84 11.03 24.31
C PRO A 236 15.95 10.20 23.38
N ALA A 237 16.07 8.87 23.45
CA ALA A 237 15.14 8.01 22.77
C ALA A 237 13.71 8.41 23.22
N PRO A 238 12.76 8.60 22.30
CA PRO A 238 11.40 8.90 22.72
C PRO A 238 10.87 7.70 23.51
N GLU A 239 10.69 7.89 24.82
CA GLU A 239 10.03 6.98 25.77
C GLU A 239 8.52 6.89 25.52
N ILE A 240 8.10 6.89 24.26
CA ILE A 240 6.68 6.83 23.92
C ILE A 240 6.47 5.54 23.16
N SER A 241 6.23 4.46 23.92
CA SER A 241 5.28 3.46 23.48
C SER A 241 3.98 4.21 23.22
N VAL A 242 3.73 4.61 21.97
CA VAL A 242 2.42 5.09 21.57
C VAL A 242 1.53 3.87 21.66
N VAL A 243 0.91 3.69 22.83
CA VAL A 243 -0.25 2.82 22.96
C VAL A 243 -1.26 3.39 21.98
N PHE A 244 -1.63 2.62 20.95
CA PHE A 244 -2.88 2.93 20.26
C PHE A 244 -3.93 2.90 21.36
N ASN A 245 -4.45 4.07 21.71
CA ASN A 245 -5.60 4.17 22.60
C ASN A 245 -6.83 3.78 21.77
N LEU A 246 -6.85 2.53 21.30
CA LEU A 246 -8.10 1.81 21.25
C LEU A 246 -8.57 1.92 22.69
N ASN A 247 -9.75 2.49 22.95
CA ASN A 247 -10.35 2.47 24.29
C ASN A 247 -10.62 1.03 24.79
N CYS A 248 -10.02 0.02 24.16
CA CYS A 248 -10.12 -1.38 24.48
C CYS A 248 -8.80 -1.85 25.09
N ASP A 249 -8.90 -2.35 26.31
CA ASP A 249 -7.95 -3.28 26.86
C ASP A 249 -8.08 -4.59 26.05
N PRO A 250 -7.05 -5.04 25.32
CA PRO A 250 -7.15 -6.19 24.42
C PRO A 250 -7.43 -7.51 25.13
N ASP A 251 -7.02 -7.66 26.39
CA ASP A 251 -7.26 -8.86 27.18
C ASP A 251 -8.72 -8.86 27.68
N ALA A 252 -9.17 -7.75 28.25
CA ALA A 252 -10.57 -7.57 28.63
C ALA A 252 -11.52 -7.65 27.42
N ALA A 253 -11.14 -7.07 26.28
CA ALA A 253 -11.90 -7.12 25.04
C ALA A 253 -11.91 -8.53 24.44
N SER A 254 -10.85 -9.33 24.61
CA SER A 254 -10.84 -10.73 24.23
C SER A 254 -11.88 -11.53 25.02
N ASP A 255 -11.99 -11.31 26.33
CA ASP A 255 -12.99 -11.99 27.16
C ASP A 255 -14.42 -11.56 26.80
N VAL A 256 -14.65 -10.26 26.61
CA VAL A 256 -15.95 -9.73 26.16
C VAL A 256 -16.31 -10.25 24.77
N PHE A 257 -15.34 -10.34 23.86
CA PHE A 257 -15.52 -10.91 22.52
C PHE A 257 -15.89 -12.39 22.59
N LEU A 258 -15.14 -13.20 23.35
CA LEU A 258 -15.44 -14.62 23.53
C LEU A 258 -16.81 -14.82 24.16
N ALA A 259 -17.20 -13.97 25.12
CA ALA A 259 -18.55 -13.99 25.70
C ALA A 259 -19.63 -13.68 24.65
N LYS A 260 -19.46 -12.61 23.85
CA LYS A 260 -20.41 -12.26 22.77
C LYS A 260 -20.50 -13.34 21.69
N VAL A 261 -19.37 -13.94 21.30
CA VAL A 261 -19.37 -15.03 20.32
C VAL A 261 -20.04 -16.27 20.88
N ARG A 262 -19.80 -16.63 22.15
CA ARG A 262 -20.50 -17.75 22.80
C ARG A 262 -22.01 -17.52 22.91
N ALA A 263 -22.44 -16.27 23.03
CA ALA A 263 -23.86 -15.89 23.09
C ALA A 263 -24.57 -15.89 21.73
N SER A 264 -23.84 -15.87 20.61
CA SER A 264 -24.41 -15.82 19.26
C SER A 264 -24.28 -17.19 18.56
N ASN A 265 -25.42 -17.74 18.14
CA ASN A 265 -25.47 -19.09 17.55
C ASN A 265 -24.70 -19.17 16.22
N ASN A 266 -24.85 -18.18 15.34
CA ASN A 266 -24.22 -18.20 14.01
C ASN A 266 -22.71 -17.96 14.10
N THR A 267 -22.26 -17.07 15.00
CA THR A 267 -20.83 -16.75 15.11
C THR A 267 -20.05 -17.85 15.83
N ARG A 268 -20.71 -18.69 16.63
CA ARG A 268 -20.07 -19.84 17.29
C ARG A 268 -19.59 -20.89 16.28
N GLU A 269 -20.37 -21.14 15.23
CA GLU A 269 -19.98 -22.08 14.18
C GLU A 269 -18.86 -21.50 13.30
N ALA A 270 -19.01 -20.24 12.88
CA ALA A 270 -17.98 -19.50 12.18
C ALA A 270 -16.65 -19.45 12.98
N LEU A 271 -16.71 -19.20 14.29
CA LEU A 271 -15.54 -19.19 15.17
C LEU A 271 -14.84 -20.56 15.20
N LYS A 272 -15.59 -21.67 15.24
CA LYS A 272 -15.01 -23.01 15.20
C LYS A 272 -14.24 -23.25 13.90
N ARG A 273 -14.78 -22.77 12.77
CA ARG A 273 -14.14 -22.88 11.45
C ARG A 273 -12.91 -21.97 11.33
N CYS A 274 -12.91 -20.83 12.02
CA CYS A 274 -11.78 -19.90 12.08
C CYS A 274 -10.70 -20.30 13.11
N ALA A 275 -10.89 -21.33 13.96
CA ALA A 275 -9.96 -21.63 15.06
C ALA A 275 -8.54 -21.98 14.55
N PRO A 276 -7.47 -21.51 15.22
CA PRO A 276 -6.10 -21.75 14.75
C PRO A 276 -5.74 -23.23 14.84
N PHE A 277 -5.03 -23.74 13.83
CA PHE A 277 -4.41 -25.06 13.84
C PHE A 277 -2.99 -24.95 14.44
N ASN A 278 -2.61 -25.85 15.36
CA ASN A 278 -1.29 -25.93 16.02
C ASN A 278 -0.92 -24.86 17.07
N GLY A 279 -1.90 -24.26 17.77
CA GLY A 279 -1.66 -23.62 19.08
C GLY A 279 -0.88 -22.30 19.09
N TYR A 280 -0.39 -21.80 17.95
CA TYR A 280 0.14 -20.43 17.85
C TYR A 280 -1.00 -19.42 17.73
N LEU A 281 -1.49 -18.96 18.88
CA LEU A 281 -2.36 -17.80 18.96
C LEU A 281 -1.51 -16.52 18.92
N PRO A 282 -1.87 -15.52 18.10
CA PRO A 282 -1.50 -14.13 18.33
C PRO A 282 -1.79 -13.71 19.77
N LYS A 283 -1.18 -12.60 20.23
CA LYS A 283 -1.24 -12.14 21.63
C LYS A 283 -2.62 -12.24 22.29
N THR A 284 -3.71 -12.02 21.55
CA THR A 284 -5.09 -12.38 21.96
C THR A 284 -5.92 -12.91 20.78
N TRP A 285 -7.05 -13.57 21.06
CA TRP A 285 -8.04 -13.99 20.05
C TRP A 285 -8.56 -12.83 19.20
N LEU A 286 -8.64 -11.66 19.82
CA LEU A 286 -9.10 -10.43 19.19
C LEU A 286 -8.13 -9.98 18.08
N HIS A 287 -6.81 -10.06 18.32
CA HIS A 287 -5.77 -9.80 17.31
C HIS A 287 -5.83 -10.82 16.17
N TYR A 288 -6.07 -12.09 16.50
CA TYR A 288 -6.19 -13.15 15.51
C TYR A 288 -7.36 -12.94 14.55
N ILE A 289 -8.55 -12.63 15.07
CA ILE A 289 -9.73 -12.34 14.25
C ILE A 289 -9.55 -11.06 13.44
N ALA A 290 -8.99 -10.00 14.01
CA ALA A 290 -8.71 -8.78 13.26
C ALA A 290 -7.76 -9.04 12.08
N ARG A 291 -6.72 -9.85 12.31
CA ARG A 291 -5.82 -10.32 11.27
C ARG A 291 -6.54 -11.19 10.23
N LEU A 292 -7.41 -12.12 10.64
CA LEU A 292 -8.17 -12.95 9.71
C LEU A 292 -9.14 -12.12 8.86
N ALA A 293 -9.88 -11.20 9.47
CA ALA A 293 -10.80 -10.30 8.80
C ALA A 293 -10.09 -9.46 7.74
N TRP A 294 -8.91 -8.95 8.09
CA TRP A 294 -8.11 -8.18 7.17
C TRP A 294 -7.50 -9.07 6.09
N LEU A 295 -6.93 -10.23 6.44
CA LEU A 295 -6.45 -11.21 5.47
C LEU A 295 -7.57 -11.70 4.56
N ASP A 296 -8.83 -11.73 5.00
CA ASP A 296 -9.96 -12.15 4.19
C ASP A 296 -10.35 -11.09 3.16
N VAL A 297 -10.55 -9.85 3.63
CA VAL A 297 -10.80 -8.68 2.77
C VAL A 297 -9.65 -8.45 1.78
N THR A 298 -8.41 -8.77 2.17
CA THR A 298 -7.21 -8.58 1.33
C THR A 298 -6.70 -9.82 0.59
N ASN A 299 -7.09 -11.05 0.95
CA ASN A 299 -6.63 -12.23 0.23
C ASN A 299 -7.59 -12.67 -0.88
N ALA A 300 -8.90 -12.48 -0.72
CA ALA A 300 -9.86 -13.09 -1.64
C ALA A 300 -9.91 -12.46 -3.05
N PRO A 301 -9.87 -11.12 -3.25
CA PRO A 301 -9.89 -10.52 -4.59
C PRO A 301 -8.50 -10.14 -5.12
N ILE A 302 -7.56 -9.91 -4.20
CA ILE A 302 -6.40 -9.05 -4.41
C ILE A 302 -5.15 -9.86 -4.83
N PHE A 303 -5.06 -11.15 -4.50
CA PHE A 303 -4.00 -12.05 -4.97
C PHE A 303 -4.34 -12.80 -6.27
N ASN A 304 -5.51 -12.56 -6.87
CA ASN A 304 -5.87 -13.16 -8.16
C ASN A 304 -5.20 -12.50 -9.37
N LEU A 305 -4.27 -11.56 -9.14
CA LEU A 305 -3.44 -10.94 -10.18
C LEU A 305 -2.63 -11.97 -10.99
N GLU A 306 -2.32 -13.14 -10.42
CA GLU A 306 -1.66 -14.22 -11.16
C GLU A 306 -2.60 -14.98 -12.10
N HIS A 307 -3.87 -15.17 -11.73
CA HIS A 307 -4.87 -15.82 -12.60
C HIS A 307 -5.21 -14.95 -13.81
N ASP A 308 -5.27 -13.64 -13.64
CA ASP A 308 -5.56 -12.67 -14.71
C ASP A 308 -4.29 -12.07 -15.35
N ARG A 309 -3.12 -12.65 -15.11
CA ARG A 309 -1.84 -12.09 -15.54
C ARG A 309 -1.80 -11.79 -17.03
N GLU A 310 -2.29 -12.70 -17.87
CA GLU A 310 -2.30 -12.52 -19.33
C GLU A 310 -3.22 -11.39 -19.77
N SER A 311 -4.43 -11.34 -19.21
CA SER A 311 -5.40 -10.26 -19.43
C SER A 311 -4.80 -8.91 -19.03
N LEU A 312 -4.19 -8.85 -17.85
CA LEU A 312 -3.51 -7.66 -17.36
C LEU A 312 -2.35 -7.26 -18.29
N VAL A 313 -1.49 -8.17 -18.73
CA VAL A 313 -0.37 -7.84 -19.64
C VAL A 313 -0.85 -7.36 -21.01
N ALA A 314 -2.00 -7.85 -21.49
CA ALA A 314 -2.59 -7.44 -22.75
C ALA A 314 -3.14 -6.00 -22.72
N GLN A 315 -3.44 -5.45 -21.54
CA GLN A 315 -3.97 -4.09 -21.41
C GLN A 315 -2.92 -3.02 -21.75
N ARG A 316 -3.27 -2.15 -22.70
CA ARG A 316 -2.41 -1.07 -23.23
C ARG A 316 -3.04 0.31 -23.24
N GLU A 317 -4.03 0.51 -22.37
CA GLU A 317 -4.88 1.69 -22.43
C GLU A 317 -4.16 2.96 -21.94
N SER A 318 -3.95 3.89 -22.86
CA SER A 318 -3.55 5.26 -22.51
C SER A 318 -4.73 6.02 -21.93
N PHE A 319 -4.46 6.93 -21.00
CA PHE A 319 -5.50 7.76 -20.37
C PHE A 319 -5.46 9.17 -20.97
N ASP A 320 -6.56 9.57 -21.60
CA ASP A 320 -6.72 10.92 -22.14
C ASP A 320 -7.44 11.80 -21.12
N LEU A 321 -6.69 12.68 -20.47
CA LEU A 321 -7.24 13.59 -19.47
C LEU A 321 -8.26 14.57 -20.11
N ARG A 322 -8.08 14.97 -21.38
CA ARG A 322 -9.00 15.88 -22.08
C ARG A 322 -10.33 15.23 -22.36
N ALA A 323 -10.31 13.98 -22.80
CA ALA A 323 -11.52 13.21 -23.10
C ALA A 323 -12.42 13.00 -21.87
N HIS A 324 -11.87 13.17 -20.68
CA HIS A 324 -12.57 12.91 -19.41
C HIS A 324 -12.78 14.15 -18.53
N ALA A 325 -12.38 15.33 -18.98
CA ALA A 325 -12.52 16.55 -18.18
C ALA A 325 -13.95 17.11 -18.16
N HIS A 326 -14.41 17.54 -16.97
CA HIS A 326 -15.73 18.13 -16.74
C HIS A 326 -15.98 19.46 -17.49
N ARG A 327 -14.93 20.22 -17.81
CA ARG A 327 -14.99 21.41 -18.67
C ARG A 327 -14.05 21.23 -19.85
N LYS A 328 -14.31 21.95 -20.94
CA LYS A 328 -13.37 22.03 -22.07
C LYS A 328 -11.99 22.33 -21.49
N TRP A 329 -11.06 21.42 -21.71
CA TRP A 329 -9.64 21.67 -21.57
C TRP A 329 -9.33 22.77 -22.57
N ALA A 330 -9.53 24.04 -22.14
CA ALA A 330 -9.54 25.21 -23.01
C ALA A 330 -8.35 25.16 -23.97
N GLU A 331 -8.69 25.10 -25.26
CA GLU A 331 -7.78 25.29 -26.38
C GLU A 331 -7.47 26.77 -26.39
N TYR A 332 -6.26 27.13 -25.95
CA TYR A 332 -5.73 28.48 -26.14
C TYR A 332 -4.68 28.42 -27.23
#